data_AF-A0A961QMN1-F1
#
_entry.id   AF-A0A961QMN1-F1
#
_cell.length_a   1.000
_cell.length_b   1.000
_cell.length_c   1.000
_cell.angle_alpha   90.00
_cell.angle_beta   90.00
_cell.angle_gamma   90.00
#
_symmetry.space_group_name_H-M   'P 1'
#
loop_
_entity.id
_entity.type
_entity.pdbx_description
1 polymer ?
#
loop_
_entity_poly.entity_id
_entity_poly.type
_entity_poly.pdbx_seq_one_letter_code
_entity_poly.pdbx_strand_id
1 'polypeptide(L)'
;HFMAQFGPCLTWPWTKLMDVPEFNDALVDLIAGQSDAQSGAYSIRELERIRDRNLIGFLRVLKERNWGAGKVLLDHDARRRMGNIAHPTDSDGPLVLAHMQVLPGWIDYNGHMTESQYLHASSEACNAFLRHIGAGMDYVSGGHSYYTAESHIMHAGEAKLGDRLTGSVQVLAADDKRIHLFIRIERGNALVASVEQILLHVDMNAGKTCPAAPEVLARLRPIAEAHKTLERPDTAGRHVGQRRS
;
A
#
# COMPACT_ATOMS: atom_id res chain seq x y z
N HIS A 1 11.38 37.67 -20.55
CA HIS A 1 11.91 36.29 -20.37
C HIS A 1 12.11 36.05 -18.88
N PHE A 2 11.77 34.87 -18.32
CA PHE A 2 11.95 34.51 -16.89
C PHE A 2 13.33 34.90 -16.33
N MET A 3 14.38 34.86 -17.16
CA MET A 3 15.75 35.23 -16.83
C MET A 3 15.98 36.71 -16.49
N ALA A 4 15.16 37.62 -17.03
CA ALA A 4 15.34 39.06 -16.85
C ALA A 4 15.14 39.52 -15.39
N GLN A 5 14.39 38.75 -14.58
CA GLN A 5 14.17 39.05 -13.16
C GLN A 5 15.43 38.86 -12.30
N PHE A 6 16.44 38.12 -12.80
CA PHE A 6 17.68 37.85 -12.08
C PHE A 6 18.81 38.81 -12.45
N GLY A 7 18.67 39.59 -13.53
CA GLY A 7 19.67 40.57 -13.97
C GLY A 7 20.14 41.54 -12.86
N PRO A 8 19.23 42.18 -12.10
CA PRO A 8 19.61 43.06 -11.00
C PRO A 8 20.41 42.34 -9.90
N CYS A 9 20.11 41.07 -9.65
CA CYS A 9 20.71 40.28 -8.58
C CYS A 9 22.17 39.87 -8.85
N LEU A 10 22.60 39.85 -10.12
CA LEU A 10 23.98 39.51 -10.49
C LEU A 10 24.99 40.56 -10.00
N THR A 11 24.57 41.82 -9.86
CA THR A 11 25.45 42.90 -9.37
C THR A 11 25.52 42.99 -7.84
N TRP A 12 24.72 42.20 -7.14
CA TRP A 12 24.58 42.35 -5.71
C TRP A 12 25.75 41.68 -4.94
N PRO A 13 26.29 42.33 -3.89
CA PRO A 13 27.50 41.86 -3.19
C PRO A 13 27.21 40.78 -2.14
N TRP A 14 26.36 39.78 -2.45
CA TRP A 14 25.95 38.76 -1.45
C TRP A 14 26.99 37.66 -1.24
N THR A 15 28.00 37.52 -2.12
CA THR A 15 29.05 36.50 -1.99
C THR A 15 30.42 37.02 -2.46
N LYS A 16 31.51 36.33 -2.09
CA LYS A 16 32.89 36.66 -2.53
C LYS A 16 33.19 36.31 -3.99
N LEU A 17 32.21 35.81 -4.74
CA LEU A 17 32.33 35.44 -6.16
C LEU A 17 31.74 36.58 -7.00
N MET A 18 32.51 37.65 -7.14
CA MET A 18 32.10 38.86 -7.89
C MET A 18 32.46 38.80 -9.38
N ASP A 19 33.19 37.76 -9.82
CA ASP A 19 33.40 37.45 -11.23
C ASP A 19 32.15 36.75 -11.77
N VAL A 20 31.12 37.55 -12.06
CA VAL A 20 29.88 37.09 -12.68
C VAL A 20 29.76 37.67 -14.09
N PRO A 21 29.31 36.86 -15.07
CA PRO A 21 29.13 37.34 -16.43
C PRO A 21 28.04 38.41 -16.50
N GLU A 22 28.21 39.37 -17.40
CA GLU A 22 27.18 40.39 -17.65
C GLU A 22 25.89 39.76 -18.17
N PHE A 23 24.75 40.24 -17.68
CA PHE A 23 23.45 39.84 -18.19
C PHE A 23 23.21 40.47 -19.57
N ASN A 24 23.48 39.71 -20.62
CA ASN A 24 23.29 40.11 -22.01
C ASN A 24 22.58 39.00 -22.81
N ASP A 25 22.14 39.31 -24.03
CA ASP A 25 21.40 38.36 -24.87
C ASP A 25 22.24 37.10 -25.17
N ALA A 26 23.56 37.24 -25.33
CA ALA A 26 24.46 36.11 -25.55
C ALA A 26 24.49 35.13 -24.35
N LEU A 27 24.43 35.63 -23.12
CA LEU A 27 24.33 34.81 -21.91
C LEU A 27 22.97 34.14 -21.80
N VAL A 28 21.89 34.84 -22.17
CA VAL A 28 20.53 34.27 -22.21
C VAL A 28 20.46 33.12 -23.21
N ASP A 29 20.97 33.32 -24.42
CA ASP A 29 21.00 32.31 -25.48
C ASP A 29 21.89 31.11 -25.11
N LEU A 30 23.03 31.36 -24.46
CA LEU A 30 23.91 30.30 -23.96
C LEU A 30 23.19 29.43 -22.92
N ILE A 31 22.52 30.04 -21.95
CA ILE A 31 21.82 29.32 -20.88
C ILE A 31 20.59 28.59 -21.43
N ALA A 32 19.83 29.23 -22.33
CA ALA A 32 18.70 28.59 -23.00
C ALA A 32 19.17 27.40 -23.85
N GLY A 33 20.21 27.57 -24.66
CA GLY A 33 20.79 26.50 -25.47
C GLY A 33 21.39 25.36 -24.66
N GLN A 34 22.03 25.64 -23.51
CA GLN A 34 22.51 24.61 -22.59
C GLN A 34 21.34 23.87 -21.91
N SER A 35 20.29 24.60 -21.53
CA SER A 35 19.08 24.01 -20.97
C SER A 35 18.42 23.08 -21.99
N ASP A 36 18.25 23.54 -23.23
CA ASP A 36 17.70 22.74 -24.34
C ASP A 36 18.61 21.56 -24.70
N ALA A 37 19.94 21.69 -24.65
CA ALA A 37 20.85 20.57 -24.87
C ALA A 37 20.77 19.52 -23.74
N GLN A 38 20.60 19.96 -22.50
CA GLN A 38 20.50 19.08 -21.33
C GLN A 38 19.11 18.43 -21.21
N SER A 39 18.05 19.18 -21.53
CA SER A 39 16.66 18.74 -21.37
C SER A 39 15.97 18.36 -22.66
N GLY A 40 16.54 18.63 -23.84
CA GLY A 40 15.84 18.65 -25.14
C GLY A 40 15.14 17.37 -25.57
N ALA A 41 15.31 16.28 -24.82
CA ALA A 41 14.51 15.07 -24.94
C ALA A 41 13.13 15.15 -24.26
N TYR A 42 12.87 16.14 -23.41
CA TYR A 42 11.70 16.24 -22.55
C TYR A 42 11.15 17.67 -22.46
N SER A 43 9.83 17.80 -22.58
CA SER A 43 9.10 19.01 -22.25
C SER A 43 9.14 19.30 -20.74
N ILE A 44 8.86 20.56 -20.35
CA ILE A 44 8.77 20.97 -18.93
C ILE A 44 7.83 20.06 -18.13
N ARG A 45 6.67 19.69 -18.70
CA ARG A 45 5.72 18.79 -18.04
C ARG A 45 6.26 17.38 -17.82
N GLU A 46 7.12 16.89 -18.73
CA GLU A 46 7.77 15.59 -18.58
C GLU A 46 8.84 15.63 -17.50
N LEU A 47 9.62 16.71 -17.43
CA LEU A 47 10.58 16.94 -16.35
C LEU A 47 9.88 17.02 -14.99
N GLU A 48 8.75 17.73 -14.89
CA GLU A 48 7.93 17.77 -13.66
C GLU A 48 7.48 16.36 -13.24
N ARG A 49 6.99 15.55 -14.18
CA ARG A 49 6.60 14.15 -13.90
C ARG A 49 7.79 13.28 -13.50
N ILE A 50 8.98 13.49 -14.06
CA ILE A 50 10.20 12.78 -13.67
C ILE A 50 10.58 13.18 -12.24
N ARG A 51 10.61 14.48 -11.94
CA ARG A 51 10.89 15.02 -10.61
C ARG A 51 9.93 14.44 -9.57
N ASP A 52 8.63 14.51 -9.83
CA ASP A 52 7.61 14.08 -8.86
C ASP A 52 7.70 12.58 -8.59
N ARG A 53 7.97 11.75 -9.60
CA ARG A 53 8.23 10.31 -9.42
C ARG A 53 9.44 10.04 -8.53
N ASN A 54 10.53 10.76 -8.76
CA ASN A 54 11.74 10.63 -7.94
C ASN A 54 11.51 11.08 -6.49
N LEU A 55 10.83 12.21 -6.28
CA LEU A 55 10.48 12.70 -4.94
C LEU A 55 9.61 11.70 -4.19
N ILE A 56 8.61 11.10 -4.85
CA ILE A 56 7.80 10.04 -4.26
C ILE A 56 8.68 8.84 -3.86
N GLY A 57 9.64 8.45 -4.70
CA GLY A 57 10.62 7.40 -4.40
C GLY A 57 11.42 7.68 -3.12
N PHE A 58 12.03 8.87 -3.03
CA PHE A 58 12.80 9.27 -1.84
C PHE A 58 11.95 9.31 -0.56
N LEU A 59 10.74 9.88 -0.65
CA LEU A 59 9.82 9.95 0.49
C LEU A 59 9.41 8.56 0.99
N ARG A 60 9.31 7.57 0.11
CA ARG A 60 9.04 6.18 0.51
C ARG A 60 10.19 5.53 1.23
N VAL A 61 11.42 5.69 0.74
CA VAL A 61 12.61 5.18 1.43
C VAL A 61 12.69 5.77 2.85
N LEU A 62 12.45 7.08 2.98
CA LEU A 62 12.39 7.75 4.29
C LEU A 62 11.28 7.18 5.18
N LYS A 63 10.11 6.90 4.60
CA LYS A 63 8.97 6.32 5.30
C LYS A 63 9.25 4.90 5.80
N GLU A 64 9.81 4.04 4.96
CA GLU A 64 10.21 2.66 5.32
C GLU A 64 11.25 2.64 6.45
N ARG A 65 12.17 3.61 6.46
CA ARG A 65 13.19 3.77 7.51
C ARG A 65 12.70 4.55 8.73
N ASN A 66 11.44 4.98 8.75
CA ASN A 66 10.86 5.77 9.83
C ASN A 66 11.73 7.00 10.18
N TRP A 67 12.19 7.76 9.17
CA TRP A 67 13.13 8.87 9.34
C TRP A 67 12.69 10.16 8.63
N GLY A 68 12.97 11.33 9.22
CA GLY A 68 12.68 12.65 8.64
C GLY A 68 11.22 12.81 8.20
N ALA A 69 11.01 13.23 6.94
CA ALA A 69 9.68 13.35 6.33
C ALA A 69 8.89 12.03 6.30
N GLY A 70 9.58 10.89 6.36
CA GLY A 70 8.98 9.56 6.46
C GLY A 70 8.15 9.35 7.73
N LYS A 71 8.58 9.89 8.87
CA LYS A 71 7.82 9.86 10.14
C LYS A 71 6.47 10.55 9.97
N VAL A 72 6.48 11.74 9.38
CA VAL A 72 5.27 12.53 9.13
C VAL A 72 4.30 11.78 8.22
N LEU A 73 4.81 11.08 7.20
CA LEU A 73 4.00 10.25 6.32
C LEU A 73 3.41 9.03 7.03
N LEU A 74 4.16 8.37 7.92
CA LEU A 74 3.63 7.28 8.75
C LEU A 74 2.52 7.78 9.68
N ASP A 75 2.72 8.92 10.35
CA ASP A 75 1.71 9.52 11.23
C ASP A 75 0.47 9.98 10.46
N HIS A 76 0.65 10.50 9.24
CA HIS A 76 -0.46 10.84 8.37
C HIS A 76 -1.26 9.60 7.97
N ASP A 77 -0.59 8.54 7.54
CA ASP A 77 -1.22 7.26 7.19
C ASP A 77 -1.95 6.64 8.38
N ALA A 78 -1.34 6.65 9.57
CA ALA A 78 -1.96 6.16 10.80
C ALA A 78 -3.25 6.93 11.09
N ARG A 79 -3.24 8.27 11.00
CA ARG A 79 -4.44 9.11 11.20
C ARG A 79 -5.52 8.84 10.16
N ARG A 80 -5.17 8.70 8.87
CA ARG A 80 -6.14 8.33 7.83
C ARG A 80 -6.75 6.95 8.08
N ARG A 81 -5.92 5.99 8.49
CA ARG A 81 -6.38 4.62 8.83
C ARG A 81 -7.31 4.64 10.03
N MET A 82 -7.03 5.43 11.07
CA MET A 82 -7.89 5.62 12.23
C MET A 82 -9.22 6.31 11.91
N GLY A 83 -9.22 7.27 10.98
CA GLY A 83 -10.45 7.94 10.53
C GLY A 83 -11.40 7.05 9.73
N ASN A 84 -10.93 5.93 9.17
CA ASN A 84 -11.72 4.99 8.36
C ASN A 84 -12.25 3.76 9.15
N ILE A 85 -12.20 3.77 10.50
CA ILE A 85 -12.58 2.61 11.34
C ILE A 85 -14.10 2.50 11.57
N ALA A 86 -14.93 3.34 10.96
CA ALA A 86 -16.38 3.17 11.04
C ALA A 86 -16.87 2.14 10.00
N HIS A 87 -16.61 0.85 10.25
CA HIS A 87 -17.37 -0.23 9.60
C HIS A 87 -18.26 -0.89 10.65
N PRO A 88 -19.59 -0.97 10.41
CA PRO A 88 -20.48 -1.69 11.31
C PRO A 88 -20.02 -3.14 11.46
N THR A 89 -20.10 -3.65 12.69
CA THR A 89 -19.81 -5.03 13.07
C THR A 89 -20.77 -6.05 12.43
N ASP A 90 -21.86 -5.55 11.84
CA ASP A 90 -22.94 -6.31 11.23
C ASP A 90 -22.96 -5.97 9.74
N SER A 91 -22.14 -6.67 8.95
CA SER A 91 -22.16 -6.57 7.50
C SER A 91 -22.81 -7.82 6.93
N ASP A 92 -23.89 -7.66 6.17
CA ASP A 92 -24.59 -8.72 5.43
C ASP A 92 -23.77 -9.27 4.23
N GLY A 93 -22.46 -9.06 4.22
CA GLY A 93 -21.56 -9.41 3.12
C GLY A 93 -20.07 -9.29 3.51
N PRO A 94 -19.15 -9.68 2.61
CA PRO A 94 -17.72 -9.58 2.88
C PRO A 94 -17.28 -8.16 3.27
N LEU A 95 -16.40 -8.06 4.27
CA LEU A 95 -15.95 -6.79 4.82
C LEU A 95 -14.92 -6.13 3.92
N VAL A 96 -15.22 -4.96 3.35
CA VAL A 96 -14.26 -4.18 2.55
C VAL A 96 -13.41 -3.32 3.48
N LEU A 97 -12.19 -3.78 3.80
CA LEU A 97 -11.38 -3.19 4.88
C LEU A 97 -10.09 -2.53 4.40
N ALA A 98 -9.70 -2.74 3.14
CA ALA A 98 -8.49 -2.13 2.57
C ALA A 98 -8.78 -1.38 1.29
N HIS A 99 -8.24 -0.16 1.20
CA HIS A 99 -8.22 0.66 -0.01
C HIS A 99 -6.77 1.00 -0.32
N MET A 100 -6.32 0.61 -1.51
CA MET A 100 -4.92 0.69 -1.91
C MET A 100 -4.79 1.37 -3.27
N GLN A 101 -3.58 1.80 -3.59
CA GLN A 101 -3.20 2.24 -4.93
C GLN A 101 -1.96 1.48 -5.34
N VAL A 102 -1.93 0.96 -6.56
CA VAL A 102 -0.74 0.29 -7.10
C VAL A 102 0.39 1.30 -7.24
N LEU A 103 1.50 0.99 -6.61
CA LEU A 103 2.64 1.88 -6.44
C LEU A 103 3.75 1.55 -7.46
N PRO A 104 4.64 2.49 -7.86
CA PRO A 104 5.75 2.19 -8.75
C PRO A 104 6.63 1.00 -8.32
N GLY A 105 6.91 0.86 -7.02
CA GLY A 105 7.69 -0.27 -6.49
C GLY A 105 6.95 -1.61 -6.53
N TRP A 106 5.69 -1.65 -6.95
CA TRP A 106 4.93 -2.88 -7.14
C TRP A 106 4.99 -3.38 -8.58
N ILE A 107 5.53 -2.57 -9.50
CA ILE A 107 5.51 -2.82 -10.93
C ILE A 107 6.78 -3.54 -11.36
N ASP A 108 6.63 -4.60 -12.13
CA ASP A 108 7.71 -5.33 -12.77
C ASP A 108 8.24 -4.59 -14.01
N TYR A 109 9.25 -5.17 -14.66
CA TYR A 109 9.83 -4.61 -15.89
C TYR A 109 8.85 -4.61 -17.08
N ASN A 110 7.76 -5.39 -17.01
CA ASN A 110 6.71 -5.47 -18.04
C ASN A 110 5.59 -4.44 -17.85
N GLY A 111 5.63 -3.64 -16.78
CA GLY A 111 4.59 -2.65 -16.50
C GLY A 111 3.36 -3.22 -15.78
N HIS A 112 3.43 -4.45 -15.29
CA HIS A 112 2.37 -5.09 -14.51
C HIS A 112 2.76 -5.17 -13.03
N MET A 113 1.75 -5.23 -12.16
CA MET A 113 1.99 -5.54 -10.76
C MET A 113 2.59 -6.94 -10.63
N THR A 114 3.77 -7.06 -10.01
CA THR A 114 4.43 -8.37 -9.81
C THR A 114 3.59 -9.26 -8.89
N GLU A 115 3.66 -10.57 -9.11
CA GLU A 115 2.88 -11.60 -8.46
C GLU A 115 2.92 -11.52 -6.93
N SER A 116 4.10 -11.26 -6.35
CA SER A 116 4.28 -11.14 -4.90
C SER A 116 3.49 -9.98 -4.28
N GLN A 117 3.24 -8.92 -5.05
CA GLN A 117 2.56 -7.74 -4.53
C GLN A 117 1.06 -7.95 -4.37
N TYR A 118 0.47 -8.95 -5.06
CA TYR A 118 -0.92 -9.32 -4.79
C TYR A 118 -1.08 -9.96 -3.40
N LEU A 119 -0.09 -10.76 -2.97
CA LEU A 119 -0.05 -11.30 -1.60
C LEU A 119 0.23 -10.20 -0.57
N HIS A 120 1.02 -9.18 -0.93
CA HIS A 120 1.17 -7.99 -0.10
C HIS A 120 -0.16 -7.23 0.04
N ALA A 121 -0.89 -7.02 -1.06
CA ALA A 121 -2.21 -6.38 -1.03
C ALA A 121 -3.23 -7.16 -0.18
N SER A 122 -3.22 -8.50 -0.25
CA SER A 122 -4.05 -9.32 0.65
C SER A 122 -3.59 -9.23 2.10
N SER A 123 -2.30 -9.09 2.36
CA SER A 123 -1.77 -8.86 3.71
C SER A 123 -2.26 -7.54 4.29
N GLU A 124 -2.40 -6.47 3.50
CA GLU A 124 -3.00 -5.21 3.96
C GLU A 124 -4.48 -5.38 4.35
N ALA A 125 -5.25 -6.16 3.59
CA ALA A 125 -6.64 -6.49 3.91
C ALA A 125 -6.76 -7.36 5.18
N CYS A 126 -5.91 -8.39 5.30
CA CYS A 126 -5.81 -9.23 6.49
C CYS A 126 -5.44 -8.41 7.73
N ASN A 127 -4.43 -7.53 7.63
CA ASN A 127 -4.03 -6.64 8.71
C ASN A 127 -5.15 -5.67 9.11
N ALA A 128 -5.94 -5.17 8.15
CA ALA A 128 -7.11 -4.35 8.43
C ALA A 128 -8.18 -5.13 9.19
N PHE A 129 -8.43 -6.38 8.79
CA PHE A 129 -9.33 -7.28 9.51
C PHE A 129 -8.86 -7.59 10.93
N LEU A 130 -7.58 -7.92 11.12
CA LEU A 130 -7.02 -8.18 12.46
C LEU A 130 -7.17 -6.96 13.39
N ARG A 131 -6.89 -5.75 12.89
CA ARG A 131 -7.16 -4.52 13.64
C ARG A 131 -8.64 -4.35 13.96
N HIS A 132 -9.53 -4.64 13.01
CA HIS A 132 -10.98 -4.53 13.18
C HIS A 132 -11.51 -5.44 14.31
N ILE A 133 -10.98 -6.66 14.44
CA ILE A 133 -11.34 -7.57 15.55
C ILE A 133 -10.56 -7.29 16.85
N GLY A 134 -9.74 -6.24 16.90
CA GLY A 134 -8.97 -5.85 18.09
C GLY A 134 -7.59 -6.50 18.22
N ALA A 135 -7.17 -7.31 17.26
CA ALA A 135 -5.81 -7.85 17.16
C ALA A 135 -4.86 -6.84 16.44
N GLY A 136 -4.84 -5.60 16.92
CA GLY A 136 -4.03 -4.51 16.38
C GLY A 136 -2.64 -4.38 17.00
N MET A 137 -1.97 -3.24 16.79
CA MET A 137 -0.60 -3.02 17.29
C MET A 137 -0.47 -3.14 18.82
N ASP A 138 -1.48 -2.67 19.56
CA ASP A 138 -1.48 -2.79 21.03
C ASP A 138 -1.55 -4.25 21.47
N TYR A 139 -2.34 -5.06 20.75
CA TYR A 139 -2.45 -6.51 20.99
C TYR A 139 -1.13 -7.24 20.73
N VAL A 140 -0.47 -6.90 19.61
CA VAL A 140 0.86 -7.42 19.27
C VAL A 140 1.92 -6.99 20.29
N SER A 141 1.86 -5.74 20.74
CA SER A 141 2.76 -5.22 21.78
C SER A 141 2.54 -5.90 23.13
N GLY A 142 1.33 -6.43 23.36
CA GLY A 142 0.99 -7.28 24.50
C GLY A 142 1.53 -8.72 24.42
N GLY A 143 2.20 -9.11 23.34
CA GLY A 143 2.80 -10.44 23.17
C GLY A 143 1.92 -11.47 22.48
N HIS A 144 0.80 -11.06 21.87
CA HIS A 144 -0.13 -11.95 21.16
C HIS A 144 -0.36 -11.51 19.71
N SER A 145 -0.39 -12.45 18.77
CA SER A 145 -0.57 -12.13 17.34
C SER A 145 -1.20 -13.30 16.57
N TYR A 146 -1.64 -13.03 15.34
CA TYR A 146 -2.03 -14.05 14.37
C TYR A 146 -0.95 -14.21 13.31
N TYR A 147 -0.49 -15.45 13.10
CA TYR A 147 0.47 -15.78 12.04
C TYR A 147 -0.22 -16.54 10.92
N THR A 148 0.10 -16.19 9.68
CA THR A 148 -0.34 -16.92 8.50
C THR A 148 0.40 -18.26 8.43
N ALA A 149 -0.32 -19.36 8.60
CA ALA A 149 0.23 -20.71 8.48
C ALA A 149 0.21 -21.22 7.04
N GLU A 150 -0.82 -20.85 6.27
CA GLU A 150 -0.98 -21.27 4.88
C GLU A 150 -1.61 -20.16 4.06
N SER A 151 -1.26 -20.08 2.77
CA SER A 151 -1.88 -19.19 1.81
C SER A 151 -1.97 -19.87 0.45
N HIS A 152 -3.14 -19.77 -0.18
CA HIS A 152 -3.35 -20.14 -1.58
C HIS A 152 -3.81 -18.89 -2.35
N ILE A 153 -3.07 -18.52 -3.40
CA ILE A 153 -3.34 -17.35 -4.23
C ILE A 153 -3.71 -17.76 -5.65
N MET A 154 -4.74 -17.11 -6.19
CA MET A 154 -5.07 -17.16 -7.61
C MET A 154 -4.99 -15.76 -8.21
N HIS A 155 -4.22 -15.62 -9.29
CA HIS A 155 -4.16 -14.40 -10.08
C HIS A 155 -5.24 -14.47 -11.17
N ALA A 156 -6.24 -13.60 -11.08
CA ALA A 156 -7.42 -13.59 -11.96
C ALA A 156 -7.36 -12.51 -13.04
N GLY A 157 -6.58 -11.45 -12.82
CA GLY A 157 -6.39 -10.36 -13.77
C GLY A 157 -5.17 -9.49 -13.42
N GLU A 158 -4.83 -8.60 -14.33
CA GLU A 158 -3.66 -7.72 -14.19
C GLU A 158 -4.05 -6.39 -13.55
N ALA A 159 -3.20 -5.85 -12.68
CA ALA A 159 -3.23 -4.48 -12.15
C ALA A 159 -2.01 -3.68 -12.63
N LYS A 160 -2.19 -2.38 -12.86
CA LYS A 160 -1.18 -1.46 -13.41
C LYS A 160 -0.91 -0.29 -12.48
N LEU A 161 0.18 0.43 -12.74
CA LEU A 161 0.58 1.59 -11.97
C LEU A 161 -0.58 2.58 -11.81
N GLY A 162 -0.88 2.95 -10.57
CA GLY A 162 -1.90 3.94 -10.25
C GLY A 162 -3.32 3.38 -10.09
N ASP A 163 -3.57 2.12 -10.45
CA ASP A 163 -4.86 1.45 -10.23
C ASP A 163 -5.27 1.52 -8.77
N ARG A 164 -6.57 1.74 -8.53
CA ARG A 164 -7.16 1.69 -7.19
C ARG A 164 -7.65 0.28 -6.92
N LEU A 165 -7.18 -0.30 -5.82
CA LEU A 165 -7.55 -1.65 -5.40
C LEU A 165 -8.37 -1.62 -4.11
N THR A 166 -9.36 -2.49 -4.02
CA THR A 166 -10.11 -2.78 -2.79
C THR A 166 -9.82 -4.20 -2.33
N GLY A 167 -9.63 -4.37 -1.03
CA GLY A 167 -9.45 -5.66 -0.38
C GLY A 167 -10.64 -5.98 0.50
N SER A 168 -11.38 -7.03 0.17
CA SER A 168 -12.50 -7.54 0.98
C SER A 168 -12.17 -8.87 1.65
N VAL A 169 -12.72 -9.09 2.85
CA VAL A 169 -12.45 -10.25 3.69
C VAL A 169 -13.75 -10.96 4.04
N GLN A 170 -13.80 -12.26 3.76
CA GLN A 170 -14.83 -13.18 4.23
C GLN A 170 -14.20 -14.22 5.15
N VAL A 171 -14.60 -14.23 6.42
CA VAL A 171 -14.34 -15.33 7.36
C VAL A 171 -15.11 -16.58 6.92
N LEU A 172 -14.39 -17.63 6.50
CA LEU A 172 -14.98 -18.92 6.11
C LEU A 172 -15.19 -19.86 7.30
N ALA A 173 -14.32 -19.75 8.31
CA ALA A 173 -14.42 -20.47 9.57
C ALA A 173 -13.57 -19.77 10.64
N ALA A 174 -13.93 -19.91 11.90
CA ALA A 174 -13.13 -19.47 13.03
C ALA A 174 -13.36 -20.41 14.22
N ASP A 175 -12.30 -20.63 15.00
CA ASP A 175 -12.38 -21.23 16.33
C ASP A 175 -11.57 -20.38 17.32
N ASP A 176 -11.34 -20.91 18.53
CA ASP A 176 -10.67 -20.16 19.59
C ASP A 176 -9.24 -19.74 19.24
N LYS A 177 -8.57 -20.39 18.28
CA LYS A 177 -7.17 -20.08 17.92
C LYS A 177 -6.87 -20.04 16.43
N ARG A 178 -7.84 -20.28 15.55
CA ARG A 178 -7.67 -20.31 14.09
C ARG A 178 -8.70 -19.44 13.39
N ILE A 179 -8.27 -18.80 12.31
CA ILE A 179 -9.16 -18.08 11.40
C ILE A 179 -8.89 -18.57 9.98
N HIS A 180 -9.94 -19.00 9.30
CA HIS A 180 -9.92 -19.31 7.87
C HIS A 180 -10.51 -18.11 7.12
N LEU A 181 -9.65 -17.39 6.40
CA LEU A 181 -10.03 -16.20 5.65
C LEU A 181 -10.04 -16.47 4.15
N PHE A 182 -10.93 -15.78 3.47
CA PHE A 182 -10.91 -15.62 2.04
C PHE A 182 -10.89 -14.13 1.69
N ILE A 183 -9.92 -13.72 0.89
CA ILE A 183 -9.64 -12.33 0.57
C ILE A 183 -9.78 -12.13 -0.92
N ARG A 184 -10.53 -11.11 -1.33
CA ARG A 184 -10.62 -10.68 -2.74
C ARG A 184 -9.92 -9.34 -2.91
N ILE A 185 -9.09 -9.25 -3.95
CA ILE A 185 -8.49 -8.00 -4.40
C ILE A 185 -9.17 -7.62 -5.70
N GLU A 186 -9.80 -6.46 -5.71
CA GLU A 186 -10.63 -5.99 -6.82
C GLU A 186 -10.15 -4.62 -7.31
N ARG A 187 -10.24 -4.40 -8.62
CA ARG A 187 -10.07 -3.09 -9.25
C ARG A 187 -11.43 -2.65 -9.78
N GLY A 188 -12.06 -1.69 -9.11
CA GLY A 188 -13.48 -1.42 -9.33
C GLY A 188 -14.29 -2.67 -8.96
N ASN A 189 -14.99 -3.26 -9.92
CA ASN A 189 -15.74 -4.51 -9.74
C ASN A 189 -15.04 -5.74 -10.35
N ALA A 190 -13.83 -5.58 -10.89
CA ALA A 190 -13.09 -6.68 -11.51
C ALA A 190 -12.17 -7.36 -10.50
N LEU A 191 -12.34 -8.67 -10.30
CA LEU A 191 -11.42 -9.49 -9.49
C LEU A 191 -10.06 -9.56 -10.18
N VAL A 192 -9.00 -9.14 -9.48
CA VAL A 192 -7.62 -9.26 -9.97
C VAL A 192 -6.84 -10.36 -9.25
N ALA A 193 -7.16 -10.64 -7.98
CA ALA A 193 -6.64 -11.80 -7.27
C ALA A 193 -7.57 -12.26 -6.15
N SER A 194 -7.52 -13.55 -5.82
CA SER A 194 -8.12 -14.10 -4.60
C SER A 194 -7.07 -14.82 -3.76
N VAL A 195 -7.15 -14.69 -2.44
CA VAL A 195 -6.23 -15.34 -1.50
C VAL A 195 -7.02 -16.02 -0.39
N GLU A 196 -6.82 -17.31 -0.23
CA GLU A 196 -7.35 -18.10 0.89
C GLU A 196 -6.24 -18.33 1.91
N GLN A 197 -6.51 -18.08 3.20
CA GLN A 197 -5.49 -18.14 4.26
C GLN A 197 -6.00 -18.85 5.51
N ILE A 198 -5.09 -19.57 6.16
CA ILE A 198 -5.26 -20.04 7.54
C ILE A 198 -4.34 -19.22 8.45
N LEU A 199 -4.94 -18.54 9.42
CA LEU A 199 -4.24 -17.82 10.48
C LEU A 199 -4.29 -18.61 11.79
N LEU A 200 -3.19 -18.62 12.53
CA LEU A 200 -3.08 -19.22 13.86
C LEU A 200 -2.80 -18.12 14.89
N HIS A 201 -3.54 -18.09 15.98
CA HIS A 201 -3.27 -17.23 17.12
C HIS A 201 -2.09 -17.79 17.93
N VAL A 202 -1.12 -16.94 18.28
CA VAL A 202 0.17 -17.31 18.86
C VAL A 202 0.47 -16.45 20.09
N ASP A 203 0.95 -17.09 21.15
CA ASP A 203 1.70 -16.43 22.22
C ASP A 203 3.15 -16.27 21.75
N MET A 204 3.55 -15.03 21.53
CA MET A 204 4.86 -14.69 20.96
C MET A 204 6.01 -15.00 21.93
N ASN A 205 5.75 -14.96 23.23
CA ASN A 205 6.75 -15.29 24.25
C ASN A 205 6.94 -16.81 24.35
N ALA A 206 5.84 -17.57 24.26
CA ALA A 206 5.89 -19.03 24.31
C ALA A 206 6.17 -19.69 22.96
N GLY A 207 6.12 -18.94 21.85
CA GLY A 207 6.38 -19.42 20.49
C GLY A 207 5.39 -20.49 20.01
N LYS A 208 4.17 -20.53 20.55
CA LYS A 208 3.20 -21.59 20.29
C LYS A 208 1.77 -21.06 20.14
N THR A 209 0.92 -21.85 19.48
CA THR A 209 -0.49 -21.50 19.34
C THR A 209 -1.21 -21.52 20.69
N CYS A 210 -2.09 -20.54 20.92
CA CYS A 210 -2.94 -20.44 22.11
C CYS A 210 -4.32 -19.87 21.72
N PRO A 211 -5.36 -20.05 22.55
CA PRO A 211 -6.62 -19.34 22.36
C PRO A 211 -6.41 -17.82 22.29
N ALA A 212 -7.14 -17.15 21.41
CA ALA A 212 -7.19 -15.70 21.33
C ALA A 212 -7.88 -15.12 22.56
N ALA A 213 -7.54 -13.86 22.87
CA ALA A 213 -8.08 -13.20 24.04
C ALA A 213 -9.61 -13.04 23.94
N PRO A 214 -10.35 -13.11 25.06
CA PRO A 214 -11.81 -13.06 25.05
C PRO A 214 -12.39 -11.85 24.30
N GLU A 215 -11.74 -10.68 24.41
CA GLU A 215 -12.14 -9.45 23.73
C GLU A 215 -11.95 -9.48 22.21
N VAL A 216 -11.00 -10.26 21.70
CA VAL A 216 -10.82 -10.50 20.27
C VAL A 216 -11.88 -11.48 19.78
N LEU A 217 -12.09 -12.57 20.52
CA LEU A 217 -13.12 -13.57 20.19
C LEU A 217 -14.54 -12.97 20.22
N ALA A 218 -14.81 -12.05 21.14
CA ALA A 218 -16.10 -11.34 21.22
C ALA A 218 -16.41 -10.51 19.97
N ARG A 219 -15.39 -10.02 19.25
CA ARG A 219 -15.55 -9.31 17.97
C ARG A 219 -15.52 -10.24 16.76
N LEU A 220 -14.71 -11.30 16.81
CA LEU A 220 -14.56 -12.27 15.72
C LEU A 220 -15.81 -13.15 15.55
N ARG A 221 -16.39 -13.65 16.65
CA ARG A 221 -17.48 -14.64 16.60
C ARG A 221 -18.75 -14.10 15.91
N PRO A 222 -19.24 -12.87 16.18
CA PRO A 222 -20.40 -12.33 15.46
C PRO A 222 -20.18 -12.27 13.94
N ILE A 223 -19.00 -11.81 13.50
CA ILE A 223 -18.64 -11.76 12.07
C ILE A 223 -18.62 -13.17 11.48
N ALA A 224 -18.00 -14.13 12.17
CA ALA A 224 -17.94 -15.51 11.71
C ALA A 224 -19.33 -16.14 11.60
N GLU A 225 -20.24 -15.90 12.55
CA GLU A 225 -21.62 -16.38 12.48
C GLU A 225 -22.40 -15.73 11.33
N ALA A 226 -22.29 -14.40 11.14
CA ALA A 226 -22.93 -13.71 10.03
C ALA A 226 -22.41 -14.23 8.68
N HIS A 227 -21.11 -14.48 8.55
CA HIS A 227 -20.54 -14.95 7.29
C HIS A 227 -20.87 -16.41 6.94
N LYS A 228 -21.40 -17.22 7.88
CA LYS A 228 -21.87 -18.59 7.57
C LYS A 228 -23.06 -18.59 6.62
N THR A 229 -23.83 -17.50 6.56
CA THR A 229 -24.98 -17.38 5.65
C THR A 229 -24.60 -16.90 4.26
N LEU A 230 -23.35 -16.46 4.06
CA LEU A 230 -22.86 -16.01 2.76
C LEU A 230 -22.51 -17.21 1.87
N GLU A 231 -22.67 -17.03 0.57
CA GLU A 231 -22.18 -18.01 -0.39
C GLU A 231 -20.66 -18.20 -0.23
N ARG A 232 -20.23 -19.46 -0.31
CA ARG A 232 -18.81 -19.79 -0.26
C ARG A 232 -18.18 -19.35 -1.59
N PRO A 233 -17.07 -18.59 -1.59
CA PRO A 233 -16.44 -18.12 -2.82
C PRO A 233 -16.03 -19.27 -3.75
N ASP A 234 -16.29 -19.12 -5.06
CA ASP A 234 -16.06 -20.16 -6.07
C ASP A 234 -14.62 -20.69 -6.13
N THR A 235 -13.64 -19.86 -5.75
CA THR A 235 -12.22 -20.25 -5.76
C THR A 235 -11.69 -20.71 -4.40
N ALA A 236 -12.53 -20.79 -3.36
CA ALA A 236 -12.15 -21.37 -2.08
C ALA A 236 -11.95 -22.90 -2.19
N GLY A 237 -10.87 -23.41 -1.60
CA GLY A 237 -10.48 -24.83 -1.65
C GLY A 237 -9.86 -25.27 -2.98
N ARG A 238 -9.58 -24.33 -3.91
CA ARG A 238 -8.86 -24.64 -5.15
C ARG A 238 -7.40 -24.98 -4.84
N HIS A 239 -6.77 -25.78 -5.68
CA HIS A 239 -5.34 -26.10 -5.57
C HIS A 239 -4.69 -26.29 -6.94
N VAL A 240 -3.37 -26.12 -7.00
CA VAL A 240 -2.58 -26.36 -8.22
C VAL A 240 -2.69 -27.83 -8.62
N GLY A 241 -3.00 -28.07 -9.90
CA GLY A 241 -3.21 -29.42 -10.43
C GLY A 241 -4.65 -29.93 -10.36
N GLN A 242 -5.58 -29.15 -9.80
CA GLN A 242 -7.00 -29.48 -9.84
C GLN A 242 -7.51 -29.50 -11.28
N ARG A 243 -8.17 -30.60 -11.67
CA ARG A 243 -8.78 -30.72 -13.01
C ARG A 243 -9.92 -29.70 -13.15
N ARG A 244 -10.02 -29.08 -14.33
CA ARG A 244 -11.20 -28.30 -14.71
C ARG A 244 -12.37 -29.28 -14.83
N SER A 245 -13.35 -29.15 -13.94
CA SER A 245 -14.69 -29.71 -14.10
C SER A 245 -15.45 -28.96 -15.17
#